data_AF-A0A2S3QRX9-F1
#
_entry.id   AF-A0A2S3QRX9-F1
#
_cell.length_a   1.000
_cell.length_b   1.000
_cell.length_c   1.000
_cell.angle_alpha   90.00
_cell.angle_beta   90.00
_cell.angle_gamma   90.00
#
_symmetry.space_group_name_H-M   'P 1'
#
loop_
_entity.id
_entity.type
_entity.pdbx_description
1 polymer ?
#
loop_
_entity_poly.entity_id
_entity_poly.type
_entity_poly.pdbx_seq_one_letter_code
_entity_poly.pdbx_strand_id
1 'polypeptide(L)'
;MIYNFTENLFMEMSFFERVKIHALSNEYVNLKTVGQQVYCNDQMVCGPTRWDKKLLRHSYALYGVIKREVMQIRFHLEGNIILESKIFKGSSRSVSDYKTIMNTMLELESEARKCGLAIIKAEIAHTHLSSCYIDRKKFKLCLLSKNDLEVAKRLKQFREYPIEIKAIAKDGLVFKKIF
;
A
#
# COMPACT_ATOMS: atom_id res chain seq x y z
N MET A 1 21.16 14.01 33.83
CA MET A 1 19.76 13.53 33.66
C MET A 1 19.30 13.91 32.23
N ILE A 2 19.76 13.17 31.21
CA ILE A 2 19.54 13.49 29.78
C ILE A 2 18.92 12.27 29.09
N TYR A 3 17.81 11.76 29.63
CA TYR A 3 17.17 10.54 29.11
C TYR A 3 15.69 10.69 28.72
N ASN A 4 15.07 11.87 28.88
CA ASN A 4 13.61 12.01 28.70
C ASN A 4 13.18 12.94 27.54
N PHE A 5 14.10 13.54 26.78
CA PHE A 5 13.71 14.47 25.72
C PHE A 5 13.45 13.76 24.37
N THR A 6 14.21 12.72 24.05
CA THR A 6 14.06 11.99 22.78
C THR A 6 12.84 11.06 22.77
N GLU A 7 12.50 10.42 23.89
CA GLU A 7 11.35 9.51 23.95
C GLU A 7 10.00 10.25 23.85
N ASN A 8 9.89 11.45 24.44
CA ASN A 8 8.70 12.29 24.31
C ASN A 8 8.51 12.85 22.89
N LEU A 9 9.60 13.17 22.18
CA LEU A 9 9.52 13.62 20.78
C LEU A 9 8.96 12.52 19.85
N PHE A 10 9.31 11.25 20.11
CA PHE A 10 8.80 10.12 19.33
C PHE A 10 7.32 9.81 19.55
N MET A 11 6.70 10.31 20.63
CA MET A 11 5.29 10.09 20.94
C MET A 11 4.34 10.99 20.12
N GLU A 12 4.76 12.19 19.71
CA GLU A 12 3.94 13.09 18.90
C GLU A 12 4.12 12.89 17.39
N MET A 13 5.23 12.28 16.98
CA MET A 13 5.54 12.04 15.57
C MET A 13 4.72 10.89 14.99
N SER A 14 4.24 11.08 13.77
CA SER A 14 3.61 10.02 12.99
C SER A 14 4.60 8.88 12.77
N PHE A 15 4.08 7.65 12.65
CA PHE A 15 4.95 6.49 12.47
C PHE A 15 5.81 6.59 11.20
N PHE A 16 5.32 7.25 10.16
CA PHE A 16 6.09 7.52 8.96
C PHE A 16 7.28 8.46 9.19
N GLU A 17 7.13 9.48 10.04
CA GLU A 17 8.25 10.37 10.37
C GLU A 17 9.32 9.64 11.19
N ARG A 18 8.92 8.71 12.07
CA ARG A 18 9.88 7.81 12.74
C ARG A 18 10.66 6.97 11.73
N VAL A 19 9.97 6.38 10.74
CA VAL A 19 10.61 5.63 9.66
C VAL A 19 11.56 6.51 8.85
N LYS A 20 11.21 7.76 8.56
CA LYS A 20 12.11 8.71 7.88
C LYS A 20 13.39 8.96 8.67
N ILE A 21 13.31 9.17 9.98
CA ILE A 21 14.49 9.36 10.83
C ILE A 21 15.42 8.16 10.74
N HIS A 22 14.89 6.94 10.89
CA HIS A 22 15.69 5.72 10.80
C HIS A 22 16.22 5.45 9.38
N ALA A 23 15.54 5.94 8.34
CA ALA A 23 16.05 5.86 6.97
C ALA A 23 17.23 6.80 6.72
N LEU A 24 17.31 7.92 7.46
CA LEU A 24 18.41 8.88 7.38
C LEU A 24 19.61 8.46 8.24
N SER A 25 19.38 7.73 9.33
CA SER A 25 20.45 7.23 10.20
C SER A 25 21.27 6.10 9.57
N ASN A 26 20.83 5.54 8.43
CA ASN A 26 21.43 4.37 7.77
C ASN A 26 21.61 3.16 8.69
N GLU A 27 20.80 3.07 9.77
CA GLU A 27 20.86 1.98 10.75
C GLU A 27 20.42 0.63 10.16
N TYR A 28 19.65 0.65 9.06
CA TYR A 28 19.17 -0.55 8.39
C TYR A 28 19.57 -0.56 6.93
N VAL A 29 20.33 -1.58 6.51
CA VAL A 29 20.80 -1.78 5.12
C VAL A 29 19.66 -1.74 4.11
N ASN A 30 18.49 -2.21 4.51
CA ASN A 30 17.33 -2.35 3.64
C ASN A 30 16.46 -1.10 3.56
N LEU A 31 16.69 -0.08 4.40
CA LEU A 31 15.91 1.16 4.48
C LEU A 31 16.80 2.33 4.02
N LYS A 32 16.44 2.96 2.90
CA LYS A 32 17.23 4.02 2.27
C LYS A 32 16.36 5.22 1.89
N THR A 33 17.00 6.37 1.74
CA THR A 33 16.38 7.56 1.16
C THR A 33 16.88 7.78 -0.26
N VAL A 34 15.98 8.16 -1.17
CA VAL A 34 16.29 8.61 -2.53
C VAL A 34 15.59 9.94 -2.73
N GLY A 35 16.35 11.03 -2.68
CA GLY A 35 15.78 12.37 -2.56
C GLY A 35 14.92 12.50 -1.30
N GLN A 36 13.66 12.91 -1.45
CA GLN A 36 12.70 13.02 -0.35
C GLN A 36 11.90 11.75 -0.07
N GLN A 37 12.14 10.68 -0.84
CA GLN A 37 11.38 9.44 -0.76
C GLN A 37 12.12 8.40 0.08
N VAL A 38 11.35 7.61 0.84
CA VAL A 38 11.88 6.51 1.64
C VAL A 38 11.58 5.20 0.93
N TYR A 39 12.56 4.30 0.89
CA TYR A 39 12.46 2.99 0.28
C TYR A 39 12.89 1.90 1.26
N CYS A 40 12.14 0.81 1.28
CA CYS A 40 12.51 -0.43 1.96
C CYS A 40 12.44 -1.60 0.97
N ASN A 41 13.54 -2.33 0.75
CA ASN A 41 13.59 -3.45 -0.23
C ASN A 41 13.02 -3.07 -1.61
N ASP A 42 13.40 -1.90 -2.12
CA ASP A 42 12.89 -1.32 -3.39
C ASP A 42 11.37 -1.17 -3.47
N GLN A 43 10.71 -1.04 -2.31
CA GLN A 43 9.33 -0.61 -2.17
C GLN A 43 9.32 0.76 -1.54
N MET A 44 8.56 1.69 -2.11
CA MET A 44 8.45 3.03 -1.56
C MET A 44 7.57 3.00 -0.31
N VAL A 45 8.04 3.64 0.75
CA VAL A 45 7.31 3.82 2.01
C VAL A 45 6.78 5.25 2.05
N CYS A 46 5.47 5.39 2.27
CA CYS A 46 4.84 6.70 2.40
C CYS A 46 3.69 6.69 3.42
N GLY A 47 3.20 7.88 3.76
CA GLY A 47 1.96 8.01 4.53
C GLY A 47 0.71 7.68 3.68
N PRO A 48 -0.43 7.37 4.32
CA PRO A 48 -1.66 7.00 3.63
C PRO A 48 -2.40 8.23 3.07
N THR A 49 -2.90 8.08 1.85
CA THR A 49 -3.82 9.03 1.20
C THR A 49 -5.24 8.94 1.76
N ARG A 50 -6.14 9.85 1.35
CA ARG A 50 -7.57 9.77 1.69
C ARG A 50 -8.21 8.45 1.24
N TRP A 51 -7.82 7.95 0.07
CA TRP A 51 -8.32 6.68 -0.49
C TRP A 51 -7.82 5.47 0.30
N ASP A 52 -6.56 5.50 0.73
CA ASP A 52 -5.97 4.43 1.55
C ASP A 52 -6.70 4.34 2.90
N LYS A 53 -6.96 5.50 3.54
CA LYS A 53 -7.73 5.58 4.78
C LYS A 53 -9.17 5.08 4.58
N LYS A 54 -9.82 5.41 3.46
CA LYS A 54 -11.17 4.92 3.11
C LYS A 54 -11.16 3.39 3.02
N LEU A 55 -10.22 2.80 2.29
CA LEU A 55 -10.12 1.34 2.14
C LEU A 55 -9.81 0.64 3.47
N LEU A 56 -8.88 1.19 4.27
CA LEU A 56 -8.53 0.62 5.58
C LEU A 56 -9.72 0.56 6.54
N ARG A 57 -10.65 1.52 6.48
CA ARG A 57 -11.88 1.45 7.30
C ARG A 57 -12.72 0.21 6.98
N HIS A 58 -12.73 -0.25 5.73
CA HIS A 58 -13.46 -1.47 5.34
C HIS A 58 -12.85 -2.75 5.90
N SER A 59 -11.61 -2.71 6.42
CA SER A 59 -11.03 -3.83 7.16
C SER A 59 -11.65 -4.06 8.54
N TYR A 60 -12.35 -3.06 9.09
CA TYR A 60 -12.94 -3.11 10.41
C TYR A 60 -14.47 -3.06 10.29
N ALA A 61 -15.13 -4.14 10.70
CA ALA A 61 -16.59 -4.21 10.78
C ALA A 61 -17.04 -4.43 12.24
N LEU A 62 -18.30 -4.12 12.53
CA LEU A 62 -18.90 -4.21 13.87
C LEU A 62 -18.03 -3.53 14.94
N TYR A 63 -17.77 -2.23 14.78
CA TYR A 63 -16.95 -1.45 15.73
C TYR A 63 -15.54 -2.03 15.98
N GLY A 64 -14.99 -2.78 15.02
CA GLY A 64 -13.63 -3.33 15.08
C GLY A 64 -13.53 -4.75 15.65
N VAL A 65 -14.67 -5.39 15.96
CA VAL A 65 -14.72 -6.81 16.35
C VAL A 65 -14.27 -7.71 15.20
N ILE A 66 -14.76 -7.43 13.99
CA ILE A 66 -14.35 -8.19 12.80
C ILE A 66 -13.23 -7.45 12.10
N LYS A 67 -12.08 -8.11 12.02
CA LYS A 67 -10.87 -7.62 11.36
C LYS A 67 -10.58 -8.52 10.16
N ARG A 68 -10.54 -7.93 8.96
CA ARG A 68 -10.22 -8.67 7.73
C ARG A 68 -9.40 -7.81 6.78
N GLU A 69 -8.46 -8.43 6.08
CA GLU A 69 -7.76 -7.76 4.99
C GLU A 69 -8.71 -7.58 3.81
N VAL A 70 -8.59 -6.45 3.12
CA VAL A 70 -9.45 -6.07 1.99
C VAL A 70 -8.59 -5.52 0.86
N MET A 71 -9.10 -5.61 -0.37
CA MET A 71 -8.43 -5.13 -1.58
C MET A 71 -9.43 -4.38 -2.46
N GLN A 72 -8.94 -3.40 -3.19
CA GLN A 72 -9.68 -2.69 -4.21
C GLN A 72 -8.75 -2.36 -5.38
N ILE A 73 -9.28 -2.45 -6.60
CA ILE A 73 -8.59 -2.05 -7.82
C ILE A 73 -9.17 -0.69 -8.24
N ARG A 74 -8.30 0.26 -8.58
CA ARG A 74 -8.69 1.59 -9.07
C ARG A 74 -7.97 1.90 -10.36
N PHE A 75 -8.71 2.37 -11.35
CA PHE A 75 -8.14 2.90 -12.58
C PHE A 75 -8.16 4.41 -12.51
N HIS A 76 -6.99 5.01 -12.64
CA HIS A 76 -6.85 6.44 -12.80
C HIS A 76 -6.88 6.74 -14.28
N LEU A 77 -7.89 7.50 -14.70
CA LEU A 77 -8.08 7.91 -16.08
C LEU A 77 -7.63 9.37 -16.25
N GLU A 78 -7.51 9.79 -17.51
CA GLU A 78 -7.33 11.20 -17.84
C GLU A 78 -8.43 12.08 -17.23
N GLY A 79 -8.09 13.34 -16.94
CA GLY A 79 -9.02 14.28 -16.32
C GLY A 79 -9.28 14.03 -14.83
N ASN A 80 -8.39 13.31 -14.13
CA ASN A 80 -8.51 12.96 -12.69
C ASN A 80 -9.75 12.11 -12.35
N ILE A 81 -10.27 11.36 -13.33
CA ILE A 81 -11.39 10.44 -13.12
C ILE A 81 -10.86 9.12 -12.55
N ILE A 82 -11.59 8.54 -11.58
CA ILE A 82 -11.23 7.27 -10.96
C ILE A 82 -12.39 6.30 -11.11
N LEU A 83 -12.12 5.14 -11.73
CA LEU A 83 -13.02 3.99 -11.69
C LEU A 83 -12.57 3.04 -10.59
N GLU A 84 -13.48 2.68 -9.67
CA GLU A 84 -13.19 1.79 -8.56
C GLU A 84 -13.90 0.45 -8.75
N SER A 85 -13.20 -0.67 -8.52
CA SER A 85 -13.85 -1.96 -8.38
C SER A 85 -14.66 -2.04 -7.09
N LYS A 86 -15.50 -3.08 -6.99
CA LYS A 86 -15.98 -3.55 -5.68
C LYS A 86 -14.80 -3.88 -4.76
N ILE A 87 -15.04 -3.82 -3.45
CA ILE A 87 -14.05 -4.20 -2.44
C ILE A 87 -14.06 -5.71 -2.26
N PHE A 88 -12.89 -6.34 -2.44
CA PHE A 88 -12.65 -7.74 -2.16
C PHE A 88 -12.35 -7.91 -0.68
N LYS A 89 -13.06 -8.83 -0.02
CA LYS A 89 -12.83 -9.19 1.38
C LYS A 89 -12.02 -10.47 1.40
N GLY A 90 -10.85 -10.42 2.03
CA GLY A 90 -9.94 -11.55 2.07
C GLY A 90 -10.41 -12.70 2.95
N SER A 91 -9.85 -13.87 2.65
CA SER A 91 -9.85 -15.04 3.52
C SER A 91 -8.65 -14.99 4.48
N SER A 92 -8.46 -16.02 5.31
CA SER A 92 -7.32 -16.10 6.25
C SER A 92 -5.94 -16.13 5.58
N ARG A 93 -5.85 -16.41 4.27
CA ARG A 93 -4.57 -16.60 3.54
C ARG A 93 -4.32 -15.60 2.41
N SER A 94 -5.36 -15.01 1.83
CA SER A 94 -5.22 -14.08 0.71
C SER A 94 -6.48 -13.24 0.51
N VAL A 95 -6.28 -12.06 -0.09
CA VAL A 95 -7.38 -11.13 -0.36
C VAL A 95 -8.10 -11.41 -1.68
N SER A 96 -7.35 -11.83 -2.70
CA SER A 96 -7.89 -12.28 -3.98
C SER A 96 -6.85 -13.11 -4.74
N ASP A 97 -7.29 -13.97 -5.65
CA ASP A 97 -6.42 -14.71 -6.56
C ASP A 97 -6.19 -13.94 -7.88
N TYR A 98 -5.15 -14.36 -8.61
CA TYR A 98 -4.77 -13.72 -9.87
C TYR A 98 -5.90 -13.68 -10.92
N LYS A 99 -6.69 -14.75 -11.05
CA LYS A 99 -7.76 -14.83 -12.06
C LYS A 99 -8.87 -13.83 -11.73
N THR A 100 -9.24 -13.72 -10.45
CA THR A 100 -10.20 -12.72 -9.98
C THR A 100 -9.70 -11.30 -10.23
N ILE A 101 -8.43 -10.99 -9.88
CA ILE A 101 -7.82 -9.69 -10.15
C ILE A 101 -7.86 -9.35 -11.65
N MET A 102 -7.43 -10.29 -12.49
CA MET A 102 -7.40 -10.11 -13.94
C MET A 102 -8.80 -9.82 -14.51
N ASN A 103 -9.80 -10.60 -14.13
CA ASN A 103 -11.17 -10.43 -14.63
C ASN A 103 -11.73 -9.05 -14.23
N THR A 104 -11.51 -8.62 -13.00
CA THR A 104 -11.95 -7.29 -12.56
C THR A 104 -11.19 -6.17 -13.27
N MET A 105 -9.91 -6.35 -13.57
CA MET A 105 -9.20 -5.38 -14.41
C MET A 105 -9.80 -5.30 -15.81
N LEU A 106 -10.14 -6.43 -16.44
CA LEU A 106 -10.79 -6.45 -17.77
C LEU A 106 -12.16 -5.76 -17.75
N GLU A 107 -12.93 -5.92 -16.67
CA GLU A 107 -14.19 -5.22 -16.47
C GLU A 107 -13.97 -3.69 -16.42
N LEU A 108 -13.02 -3.22 -15.60
CA LEU A 108 -12.67 -1.81 -15.49
C LEU A 108 -12.09 -1.24 -16.80
N GLU A 109 -11.32 -2.03 -17.55
CA GLU A 109 -10.83 -1.64 -18.88
C GLU A 109 -11.99 -1.47 -19.88
N SER A 110 -12.99 -2.34 -19.81
CA SER A 110 -14.22 -2.21 -20.61
C SER A 110 -14.97 -0.93 -20.27
N GLU A 111 -15.09 -0.59 -18.98
CA GLU A 111 -15.73 0.65 -18.52
C GLU A 111 -14.94 1.89 -18.94
N ALA A 112 -13.61 1.89 -18.77
CA ALA A 112 -12.75 3.01 -19.21
C ALA A 112 -12.89 3.28 -20.71
N ARG A 113 -12.92 2.21 -21.53
CA ARG A 113 -13.15 2.33 -22.99
C ARG A 113 -14.51 2.90 -23.33
N LYS A 114 -15.57 2.52 -22.61
CA LYS A 114 -16.91 3.09 -22.79
C LYS A 114 -16.95 4.59 -22.47
N CYS A 115 -16.13 5.04 -21.53
CA CYS A 115 -15.97 6.46 -21.21
C CYS A 115 -15.10 7.21 -22.22
N GLY A 116 -14.40 6.53 -23.13
CA GLY A 116 -13.50 7.15 -24.11
C GLY A 116 -12.25 7.78 -23.50
N LEU A 117 -11.88 7.40 -22.28
CA LEU A 117 -10.75 7.99 -21.56
C LEU A 117 -9.57 7.02 -21.49
N ALA A 118 -8.35 7.56 -21.64
CA ALA A 118 -7.14 6.77 -21.50
C ALA A 118 -6.86 6.41 -20.02
N ILE A 119 -6.31 5.22 -19.81
CA ILE A 119 -5.90 4.74 -18.49
C ILE A 119 -4.48 5.22 -18.22
N ILE A 120 -4.32 6.08 -17.22
CA ILE A 120 -3.03 6.60 -16.77
C ILE A 120 -2.27 5.59 -15.92
N LYS A 121 -2.98 4.87 -15.04
CA LYS A 121 -2.44 3.74 -14.26
C LYS A 121 -3.56 2.89 -13.68
N ALA A 122 -3.23 1.63 -13.37
CA ALA A 122 -4.03 0.82 -12.46
C ALA A 122 -3.36 0.74 -11.08
N GLU A 123 -4.15 0.93 -10.04
CA GLU A 123 -3.76 0.82 -8.64
C GLU A 123 -4.44 -0.41 -8.03
N ILE A 124 -3.66 -1.35 -7.52
CA ILE A 124 -4.13 -2.52 -6.78
C ILE A 124 -3.75 -2.31 -5.32
N ALA A 125 -4.70 -1.88 -4.49
CA ALA A 125 -4.46 -1.58 -3.10
C ALA A 125 -5.07 -2.65 -2.20
N HIS A 126 -4.30 -3.20 -1.26
CA HIS A 126 -4.79 -4.09 -0.21
C HIS A 126 -4.33 -3.64 1.17
N THR A 127 -5.00 -4.11 2.22
CA THR A 127 -4.68 -3.76 3.61
C THR A 127 -3.89 -4.86 4.30
N HIS A 128 -2.97 -4.47 5.19
CA HIS A 128 -2.26 -5.35 6.10
C HIS A 128 -2.63 -5.03 7.55
N LEU A 129 -3.12 -6.03 8.28
CA LEU A 129 -3.55 -5.86 9.68
C LEU A 129 -2.50 -6.31 10.71
N SER A 130 -1.40 -6.87 10.24
CA SER A 130 -0.20 -7.11 11.05
C SER A 130 0.38 -5.78 11.54
N SER A 131 0.93 -5.78 12.76
CA SER A 131 1.58 -4.59 13.32
C SER A 131 2.98 -4.40 12.73
N CYS A 132 3.29 -3.17 12.36
CA CYS A 132 4.62 -2.69 12.05
C CYS A 132 5.29 -2.12 13.31
N TYR A 133 6.62 -2.24 13.41
CA TYR A 133 7.41 -1.59 14.46
C TYR A 133 8.79 -1.20 13.92
N ILE A 134 9.30 -0.09 14.41
CA ILE A 134 10.69 0.32 14.20
C ILE A 134 11.22 0.90 15.52
N ASP A 135 12.27 0.29 16.03
CA ASP A 135 13.06 0.76 17.16
C ASP A 135 14.52 0.38 16.92
N ARG A 136 15.48 0.98 17.64
CA ARG A 136 16.93 0.76 17.45
C ARG A 136 17.38 -0.71 17.43
N LYS A 137 16.62 -1.65 17.99
CA LYS A 137 16.94 -3.08 18.09
C LYS A 137 16.06 -3.97 17.23
N LYS A 138 14.85 -3.53 16.86
CA LYS A 138 13.84 -4.33 16.19
C LYS A 138 13.20 -3.56 15.05
N PHE A 139 13.14 -4.22 13.90
CA PHE A 139 12.58 -3.67 12.67
C PHE A 139 11.63 -4.68 12.03
N LYS A 140 10.37 -4.30 11.85
CA LYS A 140 9.37 -5.07 11.11
C LYS A 140 8.42 -4.14 10.39
N LEU A 141 8.44 -4.21 9.06
CA LEU A 141 7.49 -3.53 8.20
C LEU A 141 6.62 -4.57 7.48
N CYS A 142 5.34 -4.27 7.31
CA CYS A 142 4.39 -5.09 6.57
C CYS A 142 4.46 -4.82 5.08
N LEU A 143 5.66 -5.01 4.51
CA LEU A 143 5.95 -4.84 3.08
C LEU A 143 5.06 -5.73 2.21
N LEU A 144 4.98 -5.40 0.92
CA LEU A 144 4.42 -6.29 -0.10
C LEU A 144 5.21 -7.61 -0.11
N SER A 145 4.49 -8.73 -0.14
CA SER A 145 5.06 -10.06 -0.23
C SER A 145 5.63 -10.33 -1.64
N LYS A 146 6.47 -11.37 -1.77
CA LYS A 146 6.96 -11.79 -3.10
C LYS A 146 5.81 -12.12 -4.06
N ASN A 147 4.76 -12.75 -3.55
CA ASN A 147 3.57 -13.10 -4.34
C ASN A 147 2.84 -11.84 -4.85
N ASP A 148 2.71 -10.80 -4.03
CA ASP A 148 2.10 -9.53 -4.46
C ASP A 148 2.89 -8.91 -5.62
N LEU A 149 4.22 -8.89 -5.51
CA LEU A 149 5.10 -8.36 -6.54
C LEU A 149 5.05 -9.19 -7.83
N GLU A 150 5.00 -10.51 -7.73
CA GLU A 150 4.88 -11.41 -8.89
C GLU A 150 3.54 -11.24 -9.60
N VAL A 151 2.44 -11.12 -8.86
CA VAL A 151 1.11 -10.84 -9.41
C VAL A 151 1.13 -9.51 -10.18
N ALA A 152 1.62 -8.43 -9.57
CA ALA A 152 1.70 -7.13 -10.22
C ALA A 152 2.58 -7.16 -11.49
N LYS A 153 3.74 -7.80 -11.41
CA LYS A 153 4.66 -7.97 -12.55
C LYS A 153 4.00 -8.76 -13.68
N ARG A 154 3.28 -9.83 -13.37
CA ARG A 154 2.56 -10.64 -14.36
C ARG A 154 1.43 -9.84 -15.01
N LEU A 155 0.67 -9.06 -14.24
CA LEU A 155 -0.40 -8.20 -14.77
C LEU A 155 0.14 -7.13 -15.73
N LYS A 156 1.33 -6.57 -15.43
CA LYS A 156 2.00 -5.57 -16.25
C LYS A 156 2.42 -6.09 -17.62
N GLN A 157 2.81 -7.37 -17.73
CA GLN A 157 3.24 -7.96 -19.02
C GLN A 157 2.19 -7.89 -20.13
N PHE A 158 0.91 -7.77 -19.77
CA PHE A 158 -0.21 -7.74 -20.71
C PHE A 158 -0.81 -6.33 -20.89
N ARG A 159 -0.19 -5.28 -20.33
CA ARG A 159 -0.76 -3.94 -20.23
C ARG A 159 0.26 -2.86 -20.53
N GLU A 160 -0.14 -1.88 -21.32
CA GLU A 160 0.73 -0.77 -21.71
C GLU A 160 0.85 0.28 -20.59
N TYR A 161 -0.22 0.48 -19.81
CA TYR A 161 -0.21 1.39 -18.67
C TYR A 161 0.52 0.81 -17.43
N PRO A 162 0.99 1.65 -16.50
CA PRO A 162 1.66 1.22 -15.27
C PRO A 162 0.73 0.50 -14.29
N ILE A 163 1.28 -0.48 -13.56
CA ILE A 163 0.60 -1.18 -12.46
C ILE A 163 1.25 -0.78 -11.13
N GLU A 164 0.51 -0.04 -10.31
CA GLU A 164 0.90 0.29 -8.93
C GLU A 164 0.25 -0.72 -7.98
N ILE A 165 1.06 -1.46 -7.22
CA ILE A 165 0.56 -2.30 -6.12
C ILE A 165 0.87 -1.65 -4.78
N LYS A 166 -0.10 -1.66 -3.86
CA LYS A 166 0.00 -1.04 -2.54
C LYS A 166 -0.43 -1.99 -1.42
N ALA A 167 0.37 -2.01 -0.35
CA ALA A 167 -0.01 -2.54 0.95
C ALA A 167 -0.23 -1.39 1.94
N ILE A 168 -1.42 -1.30 2.52
CA ILE A 168 -1.83 -0.27 3.48
C ILE A 168 -1.82 -0.89 4.88
N ALA A 169 -0.79 -0.57 5.67
CA ALA A 169 -0.71 -1.05 7.04
C ALA A 169 -1.61 -0.24 7.97
N LYS A 170 -2.24 -0.92 8.93
CA LYS A 170 -3.07 -0.28 9.96
C LYS A 170 -2.35 0.80 10.77
N ASP A 171 -1.02 0.72 10.88
CA ASP A 171 -0.18 1.63 11.66
C ASP A 171 0.14 2.95 10.93
N GLY A 172 -0.50 3.20 9.78
CA GLY A 172 -0.37 4.45 9.04
C GLY A 172 0.84 4.50 8.10
N LEU A 173 1.26 3.35 7.59
CA LEU A 173 2.25 3.24 6.50
C LEU A 173 1.61 2.64 5.25
N VAL A 174 2.07 3.11 4.11
CA VAL A 174 1.78 2.52 2.81
C VAL A 174 3.08 2.09 2.17
N PHE A 175 3.13 0.85 1.70
CA PHE A 175 4.22 0.29 0.93
C PHE A 175 3.76 0.13 -0.50
N LYS A 176 4.50 0.67 -1.47
CA LYS A 176 4.09 0.60 -2.86
C LYS A 176 5.21 0.39 -3.85
N LYS A 177 4.87 -0.24 -4.96
CA LYS A 177 5.77 -0.45 -6.10
C LYS A 177 5.00 -0.31 -7.40
N ILE A 178 5.66 0.30 -8.39
CA ILE A 178 5.11 0.50 -9.74
C ILE A 178 5.88 -0.41 -10.70
N PHE A 179 5.16 -1.05 -11.60
CA PHE A 179 5.66 -1.89 -12.68
C PHE A 179 5.20 -1.37 -14.04
#